data_AF-A0A378A2Z1-F1
#
_entry.id   AF-A0A378A2Z1-F1
#
_cell.length_a   1.000
_cell.length_b   1.000
_cell.length_c   1.000
_cell.angle_alpha   90.00
_cell.angle_beta   90.00
_cell.angle_gamma   90.00
#
_symmetry.space_group_name_H-M   'P 1'
#
loop_
_entity.id
_entity.type
_entity.pdbx_description
1 polymer ?
#
loop_
_entity_poly.entity_id
_entity_poly.type
_entity_poly.pdbx_seq_one_letter_code
_entity_poly.pdbx_strand_id
1 'polypeptide(L)' 'MICAYRRDEENMPGSKREVKNAREEGVEFQFNVQPLGVEVNANGKVCGVKMARTEMGQPDAKGRRPRGDRPRL' A
#
# COMPACT_ATOMS: atom_id res chain seq x y z
N MET A 1 13.89 3.40 -0.05
CA MET A 1 12.63 4.12 0.25
C MET A 1 11.47 3.15 0.06
N ILE A 2 10.42 3.20 0.87
CA ILE A 2 9.24 2.32 0.71
C ILE A 2 8.03 3.14 0.25
N CYS A 3 7.34 2.67 -0.80
CA CYS A 3 6.03 3.15 -1.22
C CYS A 3 4.98 2.08 -0.85
N ALA A 4 4.20 2.34 0.20
CA ALA A 4 3.10 1.49 0.63
C ALA A 4 1.81 1.86 -0.11
N TYR A 5 1.16 0.88 -0.75
CA TYR A 5 -0.06 1.08 -1.53
C TYR A 5 -1.14 0.06 -1.16
N ARG A 6 -2.37 0.53 -0.94
CA ARG A 6 -3.49 -0.27 -0.42
C ARG A 6 -4.19 -1.18 -1.44
N ARG A 7 -3.74 -1.20 -2.69
CA ARG A 7 -4.26 -2.07 -3.74
C ARG A 7 -3.11 -2.83 -4.41
N ASP A 8 -3.46 -3.74 -5.30
CA ASP A 8 -2.50 -4.43 -6.17
C ASP A 8 -1.80 -3.48 -7.16
N GLU A 9 -0.77 -4.01 -7.82
CA GLU A 9 0.03 -3.27 -8.81
C GLU A 9 -0.76 -2.93 -10.08
N GLU A 10 -1.68 -3.79 -10.51
CA GLU A 10 -2.52 -3.57 -11.69
C GLU A 10 -3.41 -2.34 -11.55
N ASN A 11 -3.80 -2.01 -10.31
CA ASN A 11 -4.64 -0.87 -9.97
C ASN A 11 -3.84 0.37 -9.55
N MET A 12 -2.49 0.37 -9.67
CA MET A 12 -1.66 1.54 -9.42
C MET A 12 -1.96 2.64 -10.46
N PRO A 13 -2.39 3.84 -10.06
CA PRO A 13 -2.79 4.90 -11.00
C PRO A 13 -1.61 5.58 -11.70
N GLY A 14 -0.39 5.43 -11.17
CA GLY A 14 0.82 5.97 -11.79
C GLY A 14 1.14 5.28 -13.12
N SER A 15 1.80 5.99 -14.04
CA SER A 15 2.16 5.38 -15.31
C SER A 15 3.18 4.25 -15.11
N LYS A 16 3.11 3.20 -15.95
CA LYS A 16 4.08 2.09 -15.90
C LYS A 16 5.53 2.57 -16.03
N ARG A 17 5.76 3.64 -16.79
CA ARG A 17 7.08 4.26 -16.96
C ARG A 17 7.57 4.88 -15.66
N GLU A 18 6.73 5.66 -14.97
CA GLU A 18 7.10 6.28 -13.70
C GLU A 18 7.35 5.24 -12.59
N VAL A 19 6.51 4.20 -12.51
CA VAL A 19 6.72 3.10 -11.56
C VAL A 19 8.03 2.37 -11.85
N LYS A 20 8.37 2.14 -13.12
CA LYS A 20 9.65 1.55 -13.52
C LYS A 20 10.84 2.43 -13.13
N ASN A 21 10.78 3.72 -13.45
CA ASN A 21 11.83 4.66 -13.09
C ASN A 21 12.03 4.71 -11.57
N ALA A 22 10.95 4.77 -10.79
CA ALA A 22 11.02 4.75 -9.32
C ALA A 22 11.66 3.46 -8.79
N ARG A 23 11.36 2.30 -9.39
CA ARG A 23 12.04 1.03 -9.06
C ARG A 23 13.54 1.08 -9.40
N GLU A 24 13.91 1.66 -10.54
CA GLU A 24 15.31 1.84 -10.94
C GLU A 24 16.08 2.80 -10.00
N GLU A 25 15.38 3.79 -9.44
CA GLU A 25 15.90 4.68 -8.39
C GLU A 25 15.95 4.03 -6.98
N GLY A 26 15.52 2.76 -6.85
CA GLY A 26 15.60 1.99 -5.60
C GLY A 26 14.39 2.14 -4.67
N VAL A 27 13.23 2.54 -5.18
CA VAL A 27 11.97 2.50 -4.43
C VAL A 27 11.46 1.06 -4.33
N GLU A 28 11.23 0.60 -3.09
CA GLU A 28 10.53 -0.65 -2.81
C GLU A 28 9.02 -0.38 -2.75
N PHE A 29 8.26 -1.07 -3.59
CA PHE A 29 6.80 -0.98 -3.56
C PHE A 29 6.21 -2.13 -2.74
N GLN A 30 5.45 -1.78 -1.72
CA GLN A 30 4.64 -2.72 -0.95
C GLN A 30 3.18 -2.52 -1.33
N PHE A 31 2.67 -3.43 -2.16
CA PHE A 31 1.26 -3.45 -2.56
C PHE A 31 0.42 -4.19 -1.53
N ASN A 32 -0.89 -3.99 -1.58
CA ASN A 32 -1.86 -4.61 -0.70
C ASN A 32 -1.55 -4.40 0.80
N VAL A 33 -1.13 -3.18 1.17
CA VAL A 33 -0.93 -2.76 2.56
C VAL A 33 -1.53 -1.39 2.81
N GLN A 34 -2.09 -1.18 4.00
CA GLN A 34 -2.59 0.12 4.43
C GLN A 34 -2.05 0.49 5.81
N PRO A 35 -1.73 1.76 6.07
CA PRO A 35 -1.36 2.22 7.39
C PRO A 35 -2.56 2.19 8.33
N LEU A 36 -2.32 1.76 9.57
CA LEU A 36 -3.25 1.83 10.69
C LEU A 36 -2.89 2.94 11.69
N GLY A 37 -1.60 3.28 11.78
CA GLY A 37 -1.12 4.30 12.71
C GLY A 37 0.39 4.45 12.67
N VAL A 38 0.89 5.52 13.30
CA VAL A 38 2.32 5.79 13.50
C VAL A 38 2.73 5.26 14.86
N GLU A 39 3.81 4.49 14.91
CA GLU A 39 4.37 3.96 16.15
C GLU A 39 5.42 4.93 16.70
N VAL A 40 5.37 5.17 18.00
CA VAL A 40 6.33 6.02 18.73
C VAL A 40 7.08 5.20 19.77
N ASN A 41 8.37 5.46 19.91
CA ASN A 41 9.18 4.83 20.95
C ASN A 41 8.97 5.51 22.31
N ALA A 42 9.63 4.98 23.35
CA ALA A 42 9.54 5.51 24.72
C ALA A 42 9.93 6.99 24.87
N ASN A 43 10.74 7.53 23.94
CA ASN A 43 11.16 8.93 23.93
C ASN A 43 10.19 9.82 23.13
N GLY A 44 9.03 9.31 22.71
CA GLY A 44 8.05 10.01 21.90
C GLY A 44 8.47 10.26 20.45
N LYS A 45 9.52 9.58 19.95
CA LYS A 45 9.97 9.72 18.55
C LYS A 45 9.33 8.66 17.67
N VAL A 46 8.95 9.07 16.45
CA VAL A 46 8.45 8.15 15.41
C VAL A 46 9.50 7.07 15.14
N CYS A 47 9.09 5.81 15.22
CA CYS A 47 9.96 4.66 14.98
C CYS A 47 9.39 3.66 13.97
N GLY A 48 8.14 3.84 13.53
CA GLY A 48 7.55 2.97 12.52
C GLY A 48 6.14 3.38 12.13
N VAL A 49 5.56 2.60 11.22
CA VAL A 49 4.15 2.70 10.81
C VAL A 49 3.55 1.31 10.95
N LYS A 50 2.49 1.20 11.74
CA LYS A 50 1.71 -0.04 11.82
C LYS A 50 0.93 -0.21 10.53
N MET A 51 1.14 -1.32 9.84
CA MET A 51 0.47 -1.65 8.59
C MET A 51 -0.47 -2.83 8.80
N ALA A 52 -1.49 -2.96 7.95
CA ALA A 52 -2.26 -4.18 7.81
C ALA A 52 -2.33 -4.59 6.34
N ARG A 53 -2.37 -5.90 6.09
CA ARG A 53 -2.54 -6.41 4.72
C ARG A 53 -3.97 -6.25 4.25
N THR A 54 -4.11 -5.92 2.98
CA THR A 54 -5.39 -5.78 2.28
C THR A 54 -5.49 -6.81 1.18
N GLU A 55 -6.71 -7.07 0.74
CA GLU A 55 -7.00 -7.91 -0.43
C GLU A 55 -8.01 -7.15 -1.29
N MET A 56 -8.04 -7.43 -2.58
CA MET A 56 -8.99 -6.82 -3.49
C MET A 56 -10.29 -7.62 -3.49
N GLY A 57 -11.41 -6.95 -3.30
CA GLY A 57 -12.74 -7.55 -3.41
C GLY A 57 -13.15 -7.78 -4.87
N GLN A 58 -14.30 -8.43 -5.05
CA GLN A 58 -14.86 -8.63 -6.39
C GLN A 58 -15.14 -7.30 -7.09
N PRO A 59 -14.91 -7.19 -8.40
CA PRO A 59 -15.23 -6.00 -9.16
C PRO A 59 -16.73 -5.68 -9.05
N ASP A 60 -17.05 -4.41 -8.83
CA ASP A 60 -18.43 -3.91 -8.87
C ASP A 60 -18.94 -3.77 -10.31
N ALA A 61 -20.19 -3.33 -10.47
CA ALA A 61 -20.83 -3.13 -11.78
C ALA A 61 -20.09 -2.14 -12.71
N LYS A 62 -19.15 -1.34 -12.18
CA LYS A 62 -18.31 -0.42 -12.95
C LYS A 62 -16.88 -0.95 -13.13
N GLY A 63 -16.62 -2.20 -12.76
CA GLY A 63 -15.30 -2.84 -12.83
C GLY A 63 -14.35 -2.40 -11.71
N ARG A 64 -14.77 -1.54 -10.77
CA ARG A 64 -13.94 -1.11 -9.66
C ARG A 64 -13.87 -2.24 -8.64
N ARG A 65 -12.66 -2.64 -8.27
CA ARG A 65 -12.44 -3.57 -7.17
C ARG A 65 -12.42 -2.81 -5.83
N PRO A 66 -13.42 -2.99 -4.95
CA PRO A 66 -13.39 -2.44 -3.61
C PRO A 66 -12.35 -3.16 -2.75
N ARG A 67 -12.11 -2.65 -1.56
CA ARG A 67 -11.31 -3.35 -0.57
C ARG A 67 -12.07 -4.61 -0.13
N GLY A 68 -11.40 -5.77 -0.13
CA GLY A 68 -11.95 -7.02 0.40
C GLY A 68 -12.21 -6.97 1.91
N ASP A 69 -12.88 -7.99 2.42
CA ASP A 69 -13.33 -8.04 3.81
C ASP A 69 -12.16 -8.14 4.80
N ARG A 70 -12.16 -7.20 5.75
CA ARG A 70 -11.26 -7.00 6.91
C ARG A 70 -9.73 -7.01 6.63
N PRO A 71 -8.98 -6.03 7.17
CA PRO A 71 -7.51 -6.11 7.18
C PRO A 71 -7.07 -7.33 7.97
N ARG A 72 -6.16 -8.15 7.42
CA ARG A 72 -5.41 -9.10 8.23
C ARG A 72 -4.32 -8.30 8.95
N LEU A 73 -4.37 -8.31 10.28
CA LEU A 73 -3.34 -7.73 11.15
C LEU A 73 -2.04 -8.50 11.02
#